data_AF-A0A3D5RZG6-F1
#
_entry.id   AF-A0A3D5RZG6-F1
#
_cell.length_a   1.000
_cell.length_b   1.000
_cell.length_c   1.000
_cell.angle_alpha   90.00
_cell.angle_beta   90.00
_cell.angle_gamma   90.00
#
_symmetry.space_group_name_H-M   'P 1'
#
loop_
_entity.id
_entity.type
_entity.pdbx_description
1 polymer ?
#
loop_
_entity_poly.entity_id
_entity_poly.type
_entity_poly.pdbx_seq_one_letter_code
_entity_poly.pdbx_strand_id
1 'polypeptide(L)'
;MAIDKQLPLVNGDSAPSGSPLPIDIEIEIPLAEGEMEFEETEQVIPFNENLADFLEQDVLQSLGSELVTLYEEDKESRKDWYESFSKGLDLLGINQEERTQPFQGASGVNHPILSEAVTQFQAQAYKELLPAGGPVQVQVVGAHNPEIVAQSTRVKEFMN
;
A
#
# COMPACT_ATOMS: atom_id res chain seq x y z
N MET A 1 34.34 10.89 26.76
CA MET A 1 32.92 11.27 26.93
C MET A 1 32.21 10.06 27.49
N ALA A 2 32.04 10.01 28.82
CA ALA A 2 31.42 8.91 29.54
C ALA A 2 30.02 9.38 29.95
N ILE A 3 28.99 8.60 29.60
CA ILE A 3 27.59 8.91 29.93
C ILE A 3 27.30 8.30 31.30
N ASP A 4 26.87 9.18 32.19
CA ASP A 4 26.62 8.97 33.61
C ASP A 4 25.41 8.04 33.83
N LYS A 5 25.50 7.20 34.85
CA LYS A 5 24.57 6.09 35.14
C LYS A 5 24.08 6.20 36.58
N GLN A 6 23.15 7.12 36.88
CA GLN A 6 22.46 7.17 38.18
C GLN A 6 21.04 7.78 38.07
N LEU A 7 20.01 6.94 38.19
CA LEU A 7 18.66 7.33 38.63
C LEU A 7 18.55 6.91 40.11
N PRO A 8 18.05 7.75 41.03
CA PRO A 8 17.97 7.38 42.43
C PRO A 8 16.73 6.52 42.71
N LEU A 9 16.96 5.48 43.51
CA LEU A 9 15.97 4.59 44.10
C LEU A 9 15.22 5.32 45.22
N VAL A 10 13.88 5.30 45.18
CA VAL A 10 13.03 5.56 46.35
C VAL A 10 12.34 4.24 46.69
N ASN A 11 12.67 3.71 47.87
CA ASN A 11 12.14 2.48 48.42
C ASN A 11 10.79 2.72 49.11
N GLY A 12 9.83 1.83 48.81
CA GLY A 12 8.91 1.21 49.77
C GLY A 12 7.75 2.05 50.30
N ASP A 13 6.53 1.77 49.81
CA ASP A 13 5.49 1.22 50.69
C ASP A 13 4.41 0.47 49.89
N SER A 14 3.81 -0.49 50.59
CA SER A 14 2.76 -1.47 50.27
C SER A 14 1.74 -1.21 49.15
N ALA A 15 1.46 -2.29 48.41
CA ALA A 15 0.25 -2.45 47.59
C ALA A 15 -1.04 -2.29 48.41
N PRO A 16 -2.14 -1.88 47.75
CA PRO A 16 -3.41 -2.55 48.01
C PRO A 16 -4.03 -3.11 46.73
N SER A 17 -4.36 -4.39 46.79
CA SER A 17 -5.33 -5.05 45.92
C SER A 17 -6.70 -4.38 46.03
N GLY A 18 -7.41 -4.27 44.92
CA GLY A 18 -8.83 -3.94 44.93
C GLY A 18 -9.32 -3.58 43.54
N SER A 19 -10.06 -4.49 42.91
CA SER A 19 -10.80 -4.24 41.67
C SER A 19 -11.67 -2.98 41.81
N PRO A 20 -11.73 -2.08 40.81
CA PRO A 20 -12.70 -0.99 40.86
C PRO A 20 -14.10 -1.56 40.61
N LEU A 21 -14.98 -1.41 41.60
CA LEU A 21 -16.42 -1.59 41.42
C LEU A 21 -16.94 -0.51 40.43
N PRO A 22 -17.95 -0.82 39.61
CA PRO A 22 -18.54 0.16 38.71
C PRO A 22 -19.24 1.26 39.51
N ILE A 23 -19.03 2.50 39.10
CA ILE A 23 -19.67 3.70 39.64
C ILE A 23 -21.03 3.81 38.95
N ASP A 24 -22.12 3.61 39.70
CA ASP A 24 -23.47 3.91 39.21
C ASP A 24 -23.64 5.44 39.16
N ILE A 25 -23.77 5.97 37.95
CA ILE A 25 -24.12 7.38 37.71
C ILE A 25 -25.64 7.41 37.49
N GLU A 26 -26.39 7.80 38.51
CA GLU A 26 -27.79 8.16 38.37
C GLU A 26 -27.88 9.51 37.67
N ILE A 27 -28.31 9.51 36.39
CA ILE A 27 -28.64 10.73 35.65
C ILE A 27 -30.17 10.86 35.68
N GLU A 28 -30.68 11.75 36.53
CA GLU A 28 -32.08 12.18 36.45
C GLU A 28 -32.22 13.14 35.24
N ILE A 29 -32.91 12.68 34.20
CA ILE A 29 -33.29 13.51 33.06
C ILE A 29 -34.71 14.04 33.33
N PRO A 30 -34.92 15.37 33.46
CA PRO A 30 -36.26 15.91 33.57
C PRO A 30 -36.98 15.75 32.23
N LEU A 31 -38.05 14.95 32.23
CA LEU A 31 -38.92 14.70 31.10
C LEU A 31 -39.64 16.00 30.70
N ALA A 32 -39.16 16.66 29.64
CA ALA A 32 -39.85 17.79 29.01
C ALA A 32 -40.16 17.43 27.55
N GLU A 33 -41.45 17.52 27.24
CA GLU A 33 -42.15 17.06 26.03
C GLU A 33 -41.52 17.56 24.73
N GLY A 34 -41.31 16.63 23.80
CA GLY A 34 -40.80 16.91 22.46
C GLY A 34 -40.20 15.65 21.82
N GLU A 35 -41.01 14.61 21.67
CA GLU A 35 -40.64 13.36 20.98
C GLU A 35 -40.27 13.66 19.52
N MET A 36 -38.97 13.79 19.25
CA MET A 36 -38.42 13.28 18.00
C MET A 36 -37.82 11.92 18.32
N GLU A 37 -38.64 10.88 18.13
CA GLU A 37 -38.14 9.51 18.04
C GLU A 37 -37.24 9.42 16.80
N PHE A 38 -35.92 9.51 17.03
CA PHE A 38 -34.98 8.89 16.12
C PHE A 38 -35.05 7.38 16.41
N GLU A 39 -35.86 6.66 15.64
CA GLU A 39 -35.77 5.19 15.60
C GLU A 39 -34.40 4.83 14.97
N GLU A 40 -33.36 4.72 15.80
CA GLU A 40 -32.14 4.00 15.44
C GLU A 40 -32.49 2.52 15.33
N THR A 41 -32.95 2.11 14.15
CA THR A 41 -33.01 0.69 13.80
C THR A 41 -31.58 0.21 13.53
N GLU A 42 -30.93 -0.26 14.59
CA GLU A 42 -29.62 -0.92 14.50
C GLU A 42 -29.83 -2.27 13.79
N GLN A 43 -29.90 -2.24 12.45
CA GLN A 43 -29.99 -3.45 11.64
C GLN A 43 -28.68 -4.23 11.78
N VAL A 44 -28.75 -5.42 12.37
CA VAL A 44 -27.59 -6.31 12.49
C VAL A 44 -27.30 -6.92 11.12
N ILE A 45 -26.45 -6.26 10.34
CA ILE A 45 -26.03 -6.72 9.01
C ILE A 45 -24.99 -7.84 9.18
N PRO A 46 -25.17 -9.03 8.58
CA PRO A 46 -24.16 -10.09 8.57
C PRO A 46 -22.86 -9.62 7.90
N PHE A 47 -21.69 -9.98 8.45
CA PHE A 47 -20.37 -9.49 8.00
C PHE A 47 -20.07 -9.72 6.51
N ASN A 48 -20.64 -10.76 5.89
CA ASN A 48 -20.38 -11.12 4.49
C ASN A 48 -21.44 -10.57 3.51
N GLU A 49 -22.36 -9.72 3.97
CA GLU A 49 -23.44 -9.23 3.12
C GLU A 49 -23.08 -7.94 2.39
N ASN A 50 -23.76 -7.69 1.27
CA ASN A 50 -23.52 -6.51 0.45
C ASN A 50 -24.12 -5.26 1.11
N LEU A 51 -23.26 -4.36 1.58
CA LEU A 51 -23.64 -3.13 2.25
C LEU A 51 -24.47 -2.18 1.36
N ALA A 52 -24.35 -2.29 0.03
CA ALA A 52 -25.10 -1.45 -0.90
C ALA A 52 -26.62 -1.68 -0.84
N ASP A 53 -27.06 -2.88 -0.44
CA ASP A 53 -28.48 -3.24 -0.39
C ASP A 53 -29.20 -2.69 0.86
N PHE A 54 -28.43 -2.26 1.87
CA PHE A 54 -28.94 -1.69 3.13
C PHE A 54 -28.79 -0.17 3.20
N LEU A 55 -28.09 0.44 2.23
CA LEU A 55 -27.90 1.89 2.15
C LEU A 55 -29.10 2.55 1.46
N GLU A 56 -29.44 3.75 1.92
CA GLU A 56 -30.45 4.58 1.27
C GLU A 56 -29.99 4.98 -0.14
N GLN A 57 -30.93 5.03 -1.08
CA GLN A 57 -30.66 5.31 -2.50
C GLN A 57 -29.94 6.64 -2.73
N ASP A 58 -30.24 7.68 -1.93
CA ASP A 58 -29.61 8.99 -2.02
C ASP A 58 -28.13 8.95 -1.58
N VAL A 59 -27.82 8.17 -0.54
CA VAL A 59 -26.45 7.92 -0.08
C VAL A 59 -25.69 7.10 -1.13
N LEU A 60 -26.32 6.05 -1.68
CA LEU A 60 -25.71 5.22 -2.72
C LEU A 60 -25.40 6.03 -3.99
N GLN A 61 -26.31 6.94 -4.38
CA GLN A 61 -26.14 7.77 -5.57
C GLN A 61 -25.01 8.80 -5.38
N SER A 62 -24.95 9.43 -4.20
CA SER A 62 -23.88 10.40 -3.90
C SER A 62 -22.51 9.73 -3.87
N LEU A 63 -22.37 8.60 -3.18
CA LEU A 63 -21.15 7.82 -3.14
C LEU A 63 -20.77 7.27 -4.52
N GLY A 64 -21.74 6.77 -5.28
CA GLY A 64 -21.50 6.30 -6.65
C GLY A 64 -20.96 7.40 -7.55
N SER A 65 -21.50 8.61 -7.43
CA SER A 65 -21.05 9.77 -8.21
C SER A 65 -19.64 10.19 -7.79
N GLU A 66 -19.36 10.25 -6.49
CA GLU A 66 -18.04 10.55 -5.96
C GLU A 66 -16.98 9.54 -6.42
N LEU A 67 -17.25 8.23 -6.31
CA LEU A 67 -16.31 7.19 -6.73
C LEU A 67 -16.02 7.24 -8.22
N VAL A 68 -17.04 7.51 -9.05
CA VAL A 68 -16.85 7.67 -10.50
C VAL A 68 -15.99 8.90 -10.79
N THR A 69 -16.25 10.03 -10.12
CA THR A 69 -15.41 11.23 -10.27
C THR A 69 -13.97 10.97 -9.86
N LEU A 70 -13.73 10.35 -8.70
CA LEU A 70 -12.38 10.00 -8.24
C LEU A 70 -11.67 9.06 -9.24
N TYR A 71 -12.39 8.08 -9.79
CA TYR A 71 -11.84 7.20 -10.82
C TYR A 71 -11.48 7.95 -12.11
N GLU A 72 -12.33 8.87 -12.55
CA GLU A 72 -12.06 9.69 -13.74
C GLU A 72 -10.87 10.62 -13.52
N GLU A 73 -10.77 11.24 -12.34
CA GLU A 73 -9.62 12.05 -11.93
C GLU A 73 -8.33 11.24 -11.91
N ASP A 74 -8.34 10.05 -11.29
CA ASP A 74 -7.19 9.14 -11.28
C ASP A 74 -6.79 8.71 -12.71
N LYS A 75 -7.79 8.43 -13.56
CA LYS A 75 -7.55 8.04 -14.95
C LYS A 75 -6.93 9.18 -15.76
N GLU A 76 -7.42 10.41 -15.60
CA GLU A 76 -6.88 11.58 -16.29
C GLU A 76 -5.47 11.92 -15.76
N SER A 77 -5.22 11.76 -14.44
CA SER A 77 -3.92 12.03 -13.84
C SER A 77 -2.78 11.19 -14.44
N ARG A 78 -3.07 9.94 -14.85
CA ARG A 78 -2.10 9.02 -15.46
C ARG A 78 -2.08 9.03 -16.98
N LYS A 79 -2.88 9.89 -17.62
CA LYS A 79 -3.05 9.89 -19.08
C LYS A 79 -1.77 10.21 -19.82
N ASP A 80 -1.02 11.23 -19.40
CA ASP A 80 0.24 11.59 -20.02
C ASP A 80 1.26 10.44 -19.96
N TRP A 81 1.36 9.79 -18.79
CA TRP A 81 2.19 8.61 -18.62
C TRP A 81 1.75 7.46 -19.54
N TYR A 82 0.45 7.21 -19.62
CA TYR A 82 -0.11 6.17 -20.48
C TYR A 82 0.17 6.44 -21.96
N GLU A 83 0.01 7.69 -22.41
CA GLU A 83 0.33 8.07 -23.78
C GLU A 83 1.82 7.91 -24.09
N SER A 84 2.71 8.34 -23.18
CA SER A 84 4.16 8.13 -23.34
C SER A 84 4.51 6.65 -23.39
N PHE A 85 3.87 5.83 -22.54
CA PHE A 85 4.05 4.39 -22.52
C PHE A 85 3.60 3.73 -23.83
N SER A 86 2.40 4.07 -24.32
CA SER A 86 1.86 3.55 -25.57
C SER A 86 2.76 3.91 -26.76
N LYS A 87 3.13 5.19 -26.89
CA LYS A 87 4.05 5.67 -27.94
C LYS A 87 5.41 4.96 -27.84
N GLY A 88 5.88 4.70 -26.62
CA GLY A 88 7.12 3.95 -26.37
C GLY A 88 7.06 2.50 -26.85
N LEU A 89 5.93 1.81 -26.67
CA LEU A 89 5.73 0.45 -27.17
C LEU A 89 5.68 0.39 -28.71
N ASP A 90 5.05 1.37 -29.35
CA ASP A 90 4.99 1.44 -30.82
C ASP A 90 6.39 1.59 -31.43
N LEU A 91 7.29 2.32 -30.77
CA LEU A 91 8.69 2.48 -31.17
C LEU A 91 9.50 1.17 -31.09
N LEU A 92 9.12 0.25 -30.20
CA LEU A 92 9.75 -1.08 -30.13
C LEU A 92 9.43 -1.95 -31.35
N GLY A 93 8.45 -1.56 -32.17
CA GLY A 93 8.14 -2.21 -33.45
C GLY A 93 7.57 -3.62 -33.31
N ILE A 94 6.96 -3.93 -32.16
CA ILE A 94 6.29 -5.22 -31.93
C ILE A 94 5.03 -5.35 -32.80
N ASN A 95 4.35 -4.23 -33.05
CA ASN A 95 3.21 -4.16 -33.96
C ASN A 95 3.68 -3.69 -35.34
N GLN A 96 3.50 -4.54 -36.35
CA GLN A 96 3.71 -4.17 -37.75
C GLN A 96 2.39 -3.73 -38.36
N GLU A 97 2.25 -2.43 -38.60
CA GLU A 97 1.12 -1.89 -39.35
C GLU A 97 1.42 -1.95 -40.86
N GLU A 98 0.43 -2.34 -41.65
CA GLU A 98 0.53 -2.27 -43.11
C GLU A 98 0.52 -0.81 -43.55
N ARG A 99 1.71 -0.27 -43.85
CA ARG A 99 1.85 1.10 -44.33
C ARG A 99 1.57 1.17 -45.83
N THR A 100 0.73 2.13 -46.21
CA THR A 100 0.41 2.45 -47.60
C THR A 100 1.22 3.63 -48.17
N GLN A 101 1.97 4.33 -47.32
CA GLN A 101 2.90 5.41 -47.70
C GLN A 101 4.34 5.03 -47.33
N PRO A 102 5.37 5.35 -48.16
CA PRO A 102 5.30 6.03 -49.46
C PRO A 102 4.83 5.15 -50.63
N PHE A 103 4.73 3.83 -50.44
CA PHE A 103 4.10 2.87 -51.35
C PHE A 103 3.46 1.73 -50.56
N GLN A 104 2.51 1.00 -51.16
CA GLN A 104 1.84 -0.13 -50.52
C GLN A 104 2.83 -1.24 -50.17
N GLY A 105 2.85 -1.64 -48.90
CA GLY A 105 3.78 -2.66 -48.40
C GLY A 105 5.17 -2.12 -48.06
N ALA A 106 5.33 -0.79 -47.92
CA ALA A 106 6.58 -0.22 -47.42
C ALA A 106 6.81 -0.66 -45.97
N SER A 107 7.88 -1.42 -45.72
CA SER A 107 8.24 -1.86 -44.37
C SER A 107 8.66 -0.66 -43.51
N GLY A 108 7.88 -0.37 -42.46
CA GLY A 108 8.31 0.50 -41.38
C GLY A 108 9.31 -0.25 -40.50
N VAL A 109 10.58 -0.27 -40.88
CA VAL A 109 11.61 -0.92 -40.07
C VAL A 109 12.01 0.02 -38.94
N ASN A 110 11.57 -0.32 -37.72
CA ASN A 110 12.10 0.30 -36.51
C ASN A 110 13.47 -0.29 -36.18
N HIS A 111 14.38 0.53 -35.64
CA HIS A 111 15.72 0.08 -35.31
C HIS A 111 15.69 -0.87 -34.09
N PRO A 112 16.22 -2.12 -34.18
CA PRO A 112 16.06 -3.12 -33.13
C PRO A 112 16.83 -2.84 -31.83
N ILE A 113 17.77 -1.87 -31.82
CA ILE A 113 18.54 -1.47 -30.63
C ILE A 113 17.66 -1.19 -29.41
N LEU A 114 16.50 -0.55 -29.58
CA LEU A 114 15.64 -0.24 -28.43
C LEU A 114 15.05 -1.51 -27.82
N SER A 115 14.56 -2.43 -28.64
CA SER A 115 14.01 -3.72 -28.20
C SER A 115 15.09 -4.62 -27.59
N GLU A 116 16.30 -4.59 -28.15
CA GLU A 116 17.46 -5.26 -27.58
C GLU A 116 17.82 -4.68 -26.20
N ALA A 117 17.94 -3.36 -26.09
CA ALA A 117 18.30 -2.68 -24.85
C ALA A 117 17.25 -2.92 -23.74
N VAL A 118 15.95 -2.90 -24.06
CA VAL A 118 14.88 -3.20 -23.11
C VAL A 118 14.96 -4.64 -22.62
N THR A 119 15.22 -5.60 -23.53
CA THR A 119 15.36 -7.02 -23.15
C THR A 119 16.59 -7.24 -22.28
N GLN A 120 17.72 -6.60 -22.62
CA GLN A 120 18.94 -6.67 -21.81
C GLN A 120 18.73 -6.04 -20.42
N PHE A 121 18.08 -4.87 -20.36
CA PHE A 121 17.74 -4.22 -19.10
C PHE A 121 16.82 -5.10 -18.25
N GLN A 122 15.77 -5.67 -18.83
CA GLN A 122 14.83 -6.55 -18.13
C GLN A 122 15.53 -7.81 -17.59
N ALA A 123 16.42 -8.43 -18.38
CA ALA A 123 17.19 -9.60 -17.93
C ALA A 123 18.15 -9.27 -16.77
N GLN A 124 18.81 -8.09 -16.82
CA GLN A 124 19.69 -7.63 -15.75
C GLN A 124 18.90 -7.26 -14.49
N ALA A 125 17.83 -6.47 -14.63
CA ALA A 125 16.98 -6.05 -13.53
C ALA A 125 16.33 -7.26 -12.84
N TYR A 126 15.89 -8.26 -13.59
CA TYR A 126 15.30 -9.46 -13.01
C TYR A 126 16.29 -10.20 -12.10
N LYS A 127 17.55 -10.30 -12.52
CA LYS A 127 18.60 -10.94 -11.72
C LYS A 127 18.93 -10.15 -10.44
N GLU A 128 18.89 -8.82 -10.51
CA GLU A 128 19.16 -7.96 -9.35
C GLU A 128 17.97 -7.87 -8.38
N LEU A 129 16.74 -7.85 -8.90
CA LEU A 129 15.51 -7.82 -8.09
C LEU A 129 15.24 -9.16 -7.41
N LEU A 130 15.51 -10.27 -8.11
CA LEU A 130 15.20 -11.61 -7.65
C LEU A 130 16.42 -12.53 -7.81
N PRO A 131 17.49 -12.30 -7.03
CA PRO A 131 18.65 -13.17 -7.05
C PRO A 131 18.29 -14.53 -6.44
N ALA A 132 18.93 -15.60 -6.93
CA ALA A 132 18.70 -16.96 -6.44
C ALA A 132 19.02 -17.16 -4.95
N GLY A 133 19.83 -16.27 -4.36
CA GLY A 133 20.17 -16.27 -2.93
C GLY A 133 19.21 -15.45 -2.04
N GLY A 134 18.09 -14.98 -2.59
CA GLY A 134 17.11 -14.14 -1.91
C GLY A 134 17.43 -12.64 -1.98
N PRO A 135 16.40 -11.76 -1.90
CA PRO A 135 16.52 -10.34 -2.19
C PRO A 135 17.40 -9.57 -1.19
N VAL A 136 17.66 -10.12 0.00
CA VAL A 136 18.38 -9.44 1.06
C VAL A 136 19.86 -9.80 1.01
N GLN A 137 20.68 -8.81 0.63
CA GLN A 137 22.14 -8.88 0.73
C GLN A 137 22.60 -8.13 1.99
N VAL A 138 23.40 -8.80 2.83
CA VAL A 138 23.97 -8.21 4.04
C VAL A 138 25.46 -7.99 3.84
N GLN A 139 25.94 -6.76 4.09
CA GLN A 139 27.36 -6.41 4.05
C GLN A 139 27.82 -5.91 5.42
N VAL A 140 28.91 -6.47 5.93
CA VAL A 140 29.52 -6.01 7.19
C VAL A 140 30.42 -4.82 6.87
N VAL A 141 30.04 -3.63 7.36
CA VAL A 141 30.84 -2.40 7.22
C VAL A 141 31.71 -2.23 8.48
N GLY A 142 33.03 -2.15 8.32
CA GLY A 142 33.98 -1.90 9.42
C GLY A 142 34.76 -3.15 9.88
N ALA A 143 35.15 -3.16 11.17
CA ALA A 143 36.02 -4.20 11.73
C ALA A 143 35.34 -5.58 11.70
N HIS A 144 36.00 -6.54 11.05
CA HIS A 144 35.49 -7.91 10.93
C HIS A 144 35.74 -8.68 12.23
N ASN A 145 34.74 -8.72 13.09
CA ASN A 145 34.70 -9.57 14.29
C ASN A 145 33.85 -10.82 13.99
N PRO A 146 34.27 -12.05 14.37
CA PRO A 146 33.47 -13.27 14.20
C PRO A 146 32.01 -13.17 14.65
N GLU A 147 31.73 -12.44 15.74
CA GLU A 147 30.36 -12.27 16.24
C GLU A 147 29.45 -11.50 15.28
N ILE A 148 29.97 -10.45 14.63
CA ILE A 148 29.24 -9.61 13.68
C ILE A 148 28.98 -10.39 12.38
N VAL A 149 29.94 -11.25 11.98
CA VAL A 149 29.77 -12.14 10.83
C VAL A 149 28.70 -13.19 11.10
N ALA A 150 28.69 -13.81 12.29
CA ALA A 150 27.64 -14.76 12.66
C ALA A 150 26.25 -14.09 12.70
N GLN A 151 26.18 -12.85 13.18
CA GLN A 151 24.94 -12.07 13.19
C GLN A 151 24.45 -11.75 11.77
N SER A 152 25.35 -11.35 10.87
CA SER A 152 24.97 -11.03 9.48
C SER A 152 24.46 -12.25 8.72
N THR A 153 25.07 -13.42 8.92
CA THR A 153 24.58 -14.69 8.35
C THR A 153 23.19 -15.03 8.85
N ARG A 154 22.92 -14.91 10.16
CA ARG A 154 21.59 -15.20 10.72
C ARG A 154 20.51 -14.27 10.15
N VAL A 155 20.78 -12.98 10.07
CA VAL A 155 19.83 -12.01 9.50
C VAL A 155 19.57 -12.31 8.03
N LYS A 156 20.62 -12.65 7.28
CA LYS A 156 20.51 -13.05 5.88
C LYS A 156 19.65 -14.31 5.71
N GLU A 157 19.83 -15.32 6.54
CA GLU A 157 19.04 -16.57 6.50
C GLU A 157 17.59 -16.39 6.97
N PHE A 158 17.32 -15.43 7.85
CA PHE A 158 15.96 -15.15 8.31
C PHE A 158 15.13 -14.36 7.30
N MET A 159 15.76 -13.45 6.55
CA MET A 159 15.07 -12.56 5.61
C MET A 159 14.97 -13.09 4.17
N ASN A 160 15.67 -14.18 3.83
CA ASN A 160 15.66 -14.82 2.51
C ASN A 160 15.01 -16.20 2.58
#